data_AF-C7Q6T7-F1
#
_entry.id   AF-C7Q6T7-F1
#
_cell.length_a   1.000
_cell.length_b   1.000
_cell.length_c   1.000
_cell.angle_alpha   90.00
_cell.angle_beta   90.00
_cell.angle_gamma   90.00
#
_symmetry.space_group_name_H-M   'P 1'
#
loop_
_entity.id
_entity.type
_entity.pdbx_description
1 polymer ?
#
loop_
_entity_poly.entity_id
_entity_poly.type
_entity_poly.pdbx_seq_one_letter_code
_entity_poly.pdbx_strand_id
1 'polypeptide(L)'
;MTHYLTSLALLYASVSLYTSMRHPHVHMRLRHGHARVEHEFAGAGGRLAAWITRRLGSMWTVYVCVALTMAWILLGSRTFLGFDPYPYPFMLFLGNMAQLLLIFVILLGQQVLGRTGDRRAIQTFEDAEAILHDCEQIQNHLIAQDAHLAACVVLDELEQFQLTAAAERFTTPPTMADEHISANARLAARITARCGTMSAFYIAAAFQMVWIVLAQTGVLRFDKYPFAFLLFLSSLAQLLLMFVIMLGQQVLGRAADRRAEMTFRDAEAVLRACERLQAHLRAQDLAIRHVVDHMTTCGSAEHR
;
A
#
# COMPACT_ATOMS: atom_id res chain seq x y z
N MET A 1 -6.07 30.43 50.45
CA MET A 1 -6.02 29.16 49.69
C MET A 1 -5.94 29.35 48.18
N THR A 2 -6.60 30.35 47.58
CA THR A 2 -6.61 30.62 46.13
C THR A 2 -5.27 31.13 45.55
N HIS A 3 -4.45 31.83 46.34
CA HIS A 3 -3.12 32.31 45.91
C HIS A 3 -2.03 31.22 45.87
N TYR A 4 -2.16 30.15 46.66
CA TYR A 4 -1.19 29.05 46.65
C TYR A 4 -1.40 28.10 45.47
N LEU A 5 -2.65 27.88 45.04
CA LEU A 5 -2.99 27.04 43.88
C LEU A 5 -2.57 27.66 42.54
N THR A 6 -2.64 28.99 42.42
CA THR A 6 -2.17 29.72 41.24
C THR A 6 -0.64 29.76 41.16
N SER A 7 0.06 29.88 42.29
CA SER A 7 1.53 29.81 42.33
C SER A 7 2.06 28.40 42.02
N LEU A 8 1.37 27.34 42.46
CA LEU A 8 1.75 25.96 42.15
C LEU A 8 1.50 25.59 40.68
N ALA A 9 0.41 26.09 40.08
CA ALA A 9 0.15 25.92 38.65
C ALA A 9 1.15 26.67 37.76
N LEU A 10 1.60 27.86 38.18
CA LEU A 10 2.66 28.61 37.51
C LEU A 10 4.05 27.98 37.70
N LEU A 11 4.32 27.37 38.86
CA LEU A 11 5.55 26.60 39.08
C LEU A 11 5.57 25.33 38.22
N TYR A 12 4.45 24.63 38.09
CA TYR A 12 4.36 23.43 37.26
C TYR A 12 4.50 23.75 35.75
N ALA A 13 4.00 24.92 35.32
CA ALA A 13 4.19 25.42 33.97
C ALA A 13 5.65 25.76 33.65
N SER A 14 6.49 26.05 34.67
CA SER A 14 7.91 26.35 34.51
C SER A 14 8.84 25.13 34.40
N VAL A 15 8.31 23.90 34.53
CA VAL A 15 9.10 22.64 34.54
C VAL A 15 9.07 21.90 33.20
N SER A 16 8.33 22.39 32.19
CA SER A 16 8.45 21.84 30.83
C SER A 16 9.51 22.62 30.05
N LEU A 17 10.78 22.22 30.19
CA LEU A 17 11.92 22.78 29.45
C LEU A 17 11.86 22.57 27.92
N TYR A 18 10.83 21.89 27.40
CA TYR A 18 10.73 21.54 25.98
C TYR A 18 9.27 21.51 25.51
N THR A 19 8.95 22.24 24.44
CA THR A 19 7.64 22.16 23.78
C THR A 19 7.67 21.02 22.76
N SER A 20 6.89 19.97 22.96
CA SER A 20 6.76 18.89 21.98
C SER A 20 6.04 19.40 20.72
N MET A 21 6.79 19.59 19.64
CA MET A 21 6.21 19.82 18.33
C MET A 21 5.87 18.48 17.68
N ARG A 22 4.68 17.96 18.02
CA ARG A 22 4.15 16.72 17.46
C ARG A 22 4.15 16.77 15.93
N HIS A 23 4.52 15.66 15.29
CA HIS A 23 4.71 15.63 13.84
C HIS A 23 3.44 16.13 13.09
N PRO A 24 3.57 17.03 12.08
CA PRO A 24 2.41 17.65 11.39
C PRO A 24 1.40 16.64 10.82
N HIS A 25 1.89 15.46 10.43
CA HIS A 25 1.09 14.38 9.88
C HIS A 25 0.08 13.81 10.89
N VAL A 26 0.48 13.68 12.16
CA VAL A 26 -0.38 13.20 13.25
C VAL A 26 -1.53 14.17 13.50
N HIS A 27 -1.27 15.48 13.41
CA HIS A 27 -2.31 16.51 13.50
C HIS A 27 -3.31 16.46 12.33
N MET A 28 -2.84 16.19 11.11
CA MET A 28 -3.72 16.00 9.96
C MET A 28 -4.61 14.76 10.12
N ARG A 29 -4.06 13.66 10.65
CA ARG A 29 -4.77 12.39 10.83
C ARG A 29 -5.87 12.45 11.90
N LEU A 30 -5.60 13.11 13.03
CA LEU A 30 -6.59 13.36 14.09
C LEU A 30 -7.76 14.22 13.58
N ARG A 31 -7.51 15.15 12.66
CA ARG A 31 -8.55 16.00 12.04
C ARG A 31 -9.37 15.29 10.98
N HIS A 32 -8.78 14.40 10.19
CA HIS A 32 -9.45 13.75 9.06
C HIS A 32 -10.08 12.39 9.41
N GLY A 33 -9.89 11.90 10.64
CA GLY A 33 -10.28 10.55 11.03
C GLY A 33 -9.53 9.49 10.21
N HIS A 34 -9.80 8.20 10.46
CA HIS A 34 -9.25 7.13 9.62
C HIS A 34 -9.70 7.38 8.17
N ALA A 35 -8.80 7.87 7.33
CA ALA A 35 -9.08 8.13 5.94
C ALA A 35 -9.51 6.82 5.30
N ARG A 36 -10.82 6.63 5.07
CA ARG A 36 -11.31 5.53 4.26
C ARG A 36 -10.75 5.78 2.87
N VAL A 37 -9.73 5.00 2.50
CA VAL A 37 -9.11 5.01 1.16
C VAL A 37 -10.12 4.67 0.05
N GLU A 38 -11.39 4.41 0.40
CA GLU A 38 -12.36 3.77 -0.48
C GLU A 38 -12.83 4.61 -1.67
N HIS A 39 -12.81 5.96 -1.68
CA HIS A 39 -13.74 6.65 -2.58
C HIS A 39 -13.28 7.80 -3.46
N GLU A 40 -12.04 8.30 -3.38
CA GLU A 40 -11.82 9.64 -3.95
C GLU A 40 -11.39 9.70 -5.43
N PHE A 41 -10.86 8.62 -6.04
CA PHE A 41 -10.26 8.75 -7.40
C PHE A 41 -10.56 7.64 -8.42
N ALA A 42 -11.29 6.59 -8.06
CA ALA A 42 -11.79 5.67 -9.06
C ALA A 42 -13.09 6.27 -9.63
N GLY A 43 -13.00 6.97 -10.77
CA GLY A 43 -14.19 7.32 -11.56
C GLY A 43 -15.09 6.09 -11.76
N ALA A 44 -16.37 6.29 -12.07
CA ALA A 44 -17.37 5.19 -12.11
C ALA A 44 -16.87 3.92 -12.85
N GLY A 45 -16.14 4.11 -13.96
CA GLY A 45 -15.49 3.01 -14.67
C GLY A 45 -14.46 2.24 -13.84
N GLY A 46 -13.55 2.90 -13.13
CA GLY A 46 -12.53 2.22 -12.31
C GLY A 46 -13.13 1.39 -11.16
N ARG A 47 -14.23 1.87 -10.55
CA ARG A 47 -14.97 1.11 -9.53
C ARG A 47 -15.65 -0.12 -10.13
N LEU A 48 -16.29 0.04 -11.29
CA LEU A 48 -16.89 -1.06 -12.02
C LEU A 48 -15.84 -2.10 -12.40
N ALA A 49 -14.71 -1.69 -12.96
CA ALA A 49 -13.61 -2.59 -13.31
C ALA A 49 -13.08 -3.34 -12.09
N ALA A 50 -12.78 -2.66 -10.98
CA ALA A 50 -12.33 -3.32 -9.76
C ALA A 50 -13.38 -4.28 -9.17
N TRP A 51 -14.67 -3.99 -9.30
CA TRP A 51 -15.73 -4.90 -8.91
C TRP A 51 -15.78 -6.13 -9.82
N ILE A 52 -15.79 -5.94 -11.15
CA ILE A 52 -15.80 -7.03 -12.13
C ILE A 52 -14.57 -7.92 -11.92
N THR A 53 -13.38 -7.35 -11.81
CA THR A 53 -12.12 -8.09 -11.61
C THR A 53 -12.13 -8.93 -10.34
N ARG A 54 -12.68 -8.41 -9.23
CA ARG A 54 -12.82 -9.21 -7.99
C ARG A 54 -13.77 -10.37 -8.13
N ARG A 55 -14.88 -10.20 -8.88
CA ARG A 55 -15.83 -11.29 -9.15
C ARG A 55 -15.21 -12.33 -10.08
N LEU A 56 -14.60 -11.88 -11.18
CA LEU A 56 -13.96 -12.75 -12.16
C LEU A 56 -12.76 -13.52 -11.60
N GLY A 57 -12.03 -12.95 -10.64
CA GLY A 57 -10.92 -13.61 -9.96
C GLY A 57 -11.32 -14.73 -8.99
N SER A 58 -12.62 -14.96 -8.77
CA SER A 58 -13.11 -16.06 -7.93
C SER A 58 -13.09 -17.39 -8.69
N MET A 59 -12.67 -18.48 -8.03
CA MET A 59 -12.72 -19.84 -8.57
C MET A 59 -14.15 -20.25 -9.01
N TRP A 60 -15.18 -19.68 -8.37
CA TRP A 60 -16.57 -19.90 -8.79
C TRP A 60 -16.84 -19.48 -10.24
N THR A 61 -16.21 -18.40 -10.72
CA THR A 61 -16.39 -17.93 -12.10
C THR A 61 -15.89 -18.97 -13.09
N VAL A 62 -14.79 -19.67 -12.77
CA VAL A 62 -14.26 -20.75 -13.60
C VAL A 62 -15.27 -21.90 -13.69
N TYR A 63 -15.83 -22.34 -12.57
CA TYR A 63 -16.84 -23.40 -12.56
C TYR A 63 -18.08 -23.03 -13.36
N VAL A 64 -18.55 -21.78 -13.25
CA VAL A 64 -19.68 -21.27 -14.05
C VAL A 64 -19.36 -21.25 -15.54
N CYS A 65 -18.18 -20.76 -15.95
CA CYS A 65 -17.79 -20.76 -17.37
C CYS A 65 -17.63 -22.18 -17.94
N VAL A 66 -17.07 -23.11 -17.18
CA VAL A 66 -16.94 -24.52 -17.59
C VAL A 66 -18.33 -25.14 -17.73
N ALA A 67 -19.21 -24.96 -16.75
CA ALA A 67 -20.59 -25.46 -16.81
C ALA A 67 -21.35 -24.88 -18.00
N LEU A 68 -21.21 -23.57 -18.27
CA LEU A 68 -21.83 -22.90 -19.42
C LEU A 68 -21.29 -23.45 -20.74
N THR A 69 -19.97 -23.63 -20.86
CA THR A 69 -19.34 -24.20 -22.07
C THR A 69 -19.81 -25.63 -22.30
N MET A 70 -19.85 -26.46 -21.24
CA MET A 70 -20.32 -27.84 -21.32
C MET A 70 -21.82 -27.91 -21.69
N ALA A 71 -22.64 -27.03 -21.11
CA ALA A 71 -24.05 -26.94 -21.45
C ALA A 71 -24.25 -26.54 -22.92
N TRP A 72 -23.46 -25.58 -23.42
CA TRP A 72 -23.50 -25.16 -24.83
C TRP A 72 -23.12 -26.31 -25.77
N ILE A 73 -22.04 -27.03 -25.47
CA ILE A 73 -21.60 -28.21 -26.26
C ILE A 73 -22.69 -29.29 -26.25
N LEU A 74 -23.30 -29.58 -25.10
CA LEU A 74 -24.36 -30.58 -24.98
C LEU A 74 -25.62 -30.20 -25.77
N LEU A 75 -26.03 -28.93 -25.70
CA LEU A 75 -27.14 -28.40 -26.51
C LEU A 75 -26.81 -28.44 -28.01
N GLY A 76 -25.60 -28.05 -28.40
CA GLY A 76 -25.15 -28.07 -29.79
C GLY A 76 -24.99 -29.46 -30.39
N SER A 77 -24.65 -30.48 -29.57
CA SER A 77 -24.56 -31.88 -30.02
C SER A 77 -25.93 -32.52 -30.26
N ARG A 78 -26.97 -32.03 -29.58
CA ARG A 78 -28.34 -32.52 -29.77
C ARG A 78 -28.98 -31.71 -30.88
N THR A 79 -29.04 -32.29 -32.09
CA THR A 79 -29.74 -31.76 -33.28
C THR A 79 -31.21 -31.35 -33.01
N PHE A 80 -31.80 -31.77 -31.88
CA PHE A 80 -33.21 -31.61 -31.54
C PHE A 80 -33.71 -30.17 -31.32
N LEU A 81 -32.84 -29.17 -31.17
CA LEU A 81 -33.29 -27.80 -30.86
C LEU A 81 -33.03 -26.74 -31.93
N GLY A 82 -32.28 -27.03 -33.00
CA GLY A 82 -32.05 -26.05 -34.09
C GLY A 82 -31.57 -24.66 -33.62
N PHE A 83 -30.98 -24.58 -32.42
CA PHE A 83 -30.76 -23.34 -31.68
C PHE A 83 -29.74 -22.42 -32.36
N ASP A 84 -28.80 -22.99 -33.11
CA ASP A 84 -27.77 -22.25 -33.84
C ASP A 84 -27.31 -23.03 -35.09
N PRO A 85 -27.34 -22.43 -36.30
CA PRO A 85 -26.77 -23.02 -37.51
C PRO A 85 -25.26 -23.27 -37.45
N TYR A 86 -24.52 -22.55 -36.59
CA TYR A 86 -23.05 -22.62 -36.46
C TYR A 86 -22.60 -22.64 -34.98
N PRO A 87 -22.96 -23.69 -34.22
CA PRO A 87 -22.83 -23.69 -32.76
C PRO A 87 -21.39 -23.57 -32.26
N TYR A 88 -20.40 -24.12 -32.98
CA TYR A 88 -18.99 -24.06 -32.60
C TYR A 88 -18.26 -22.78 -33.06
N PRO A 89 -18.35 -22.37 -34.34
CA PRO A 89 -17.73 -21.11 -34.78
C PRO A 89 -18.26 -19.88 -34.03
N PHE A 90 -19.57 -19.84 -33.75
CA PHE A 90 -20.17 -18.73 -33.01
C PHE A 90 -19.72 -18.70 -31.54
N MET A 91 -19.67 -19.86 -30.88
CA MET A 91 -19.14 -19.96 -29.51
C MET A 91 -17.68 -19.49 -29.43
N LEU A 92 -16.82 -19.92 -30.37
CA LEU A 92 -15.42 -19.52 -30.43
C LEU A 92 -15.27 -18.00 -30.66
N PHE A 93 -16.10 -17.45 -31.53
CA PHE A 93 -16.18 -16.01 -31.79
C PHE A 93 -16.56 -15.22 -30.54
N LEU A 94 -17.65 -15.61 -29.87
CA LEU A 94 -18.14 -14.95 -28.66
C LEU A 94 -17.12 -15.06 -27.52
N GLY A 95 -16.50 -16.23 -27.37
CA GLY A 95 -15.45 -16.49 -26.38
C GLY A 95 -14.23 -15.58 -26.58
N ASN A 96 -13.71 -15.49 -27.80
CA ASN A 96 -12.57 -14.64 -28.12
C ASN A 96 -12.87 -13.15 -27.88
N MET A 97 -14.05 -12.70 -28.33
CA MET A 97 -14.52 -11.33 -28.13
C MET A 97 -14.58 -10.99 -26.64
N ALA A 98 -15.25 -11.84 -25.85
CA ALA A 98 -15.36 -11.68 -24.41
C ALA A 98 -13.97 -11.70 -23.73
N GLN A 99 -13.08 -12.62 -24.11
CA GLN A 99 -11.76 -12.76 -23.50
C GLN A 99 -10.88 -11.54 -23.74
N LEU A 100 -10.87 -10.98 -24.97
CA LEU A 100 -10.10 -9.77 -25.26
C LEU A 100 -10.59 -8.60 -24.39
N LEU A 101 -11.91 -8.41 -24.29
CA LEU A 101 -12.52 -7.38 -23.44
C LEU A 101 -12.21 -7.61 -21.96
N LEU A 102 -12.24 -8.86 -21.51
CA LEU A 102 -11.94 -9.24 -20.13
C LEU A 102 -10.51 -8.85 -19.73
N ILE A 103 -9.55 -9.03 -20.63
CA ILE A 103 -8.15 -8.65 -20.39
C ILE A 103 -8.05 -7.15 -20.04
N PHE A 104 -8.72 -6.27 -20.79
CA PHE A 104 -8.71 -4.84 -20.50
C PHE A 104 -9.35 -4.50 -19.15
N VAL A 105 -10.51 -5.10 -18.85
CA VAL A 105 -11.22 -4.87 -17.59
C VAL A 105 -10.40 -5.36 -16.40
N ILE A 106 -9.81 -6.56 -16.51
CA ILE A 106 -8.93 -7.13 -15.48
C ILE A 106 -7.72 -6.24 -15.27
N LEU A 107 -7.04 -5.84 -16.34
CA LEU A 107 -5.84 -5.01 -16.27
C LEU A 107 -6.11 -3.66 -15.58
N LEU A 108 -7.19 -2.98 -15.96
CA LEU A 108 -7.61 -1.75 -15.30
C LEU A 108 -8.00 -2.00 -13.84
N GLY A 109 -8.76 -3.07 -13.56
CA GLY A 109 -9.16 -3.41 -12.21
C GLY A 109 -7.96 -3.65 -11.29
N GLN A 110 -6.96 -4.40 -11.75
CA GLN A 110 -5.70 -4.63 -11.04
C GLN A 110 -4.92 -3.34 -10.84
N GLN A 111 -4.89 -2.43 -11.83
CA GLN A 111 -4.21 -1.14 -11.67
C GLN A 111 -4.90 -0.24 -10.63
N VAL A 112 -6.24 -0.25 -10.58
CA VAL A 112 -7.01 0.48 -9.55
C VAL A 112 -6.78 -0.14 -8.17
N LEU A 113 -6.83 -1.47 -8.06
CA LEU A 113 -6.54 -2.20 -6.82
C LEU A 113 -5.09 -1.97 -6.35
N GLY A 114 -4.13 -1.91 -7.28
CA GLY A 114 -2.73 -1.61 -7.00
C GLY A 114 -2.56 -0.19 -6.45
N ARG A 115 -3.18 0.83 -7.05
CA ARG A 115 -3.12 2.21 -6.55
C ARG A 115 -3.70 2.36 -5.14
N THR A 116 -4.77 1.65 -4.81
CA THR A 116 -5.32 1.70 -3.44
C THR A 116 -4.45 0.93 -2.45
N GLY A 117 -3.77 -0.13 -2.88
CA GLY A 117 -2.68 -0.77 -2.12
C GLY A 117 -1.54 0.20 -1.86
N ASP A 118 -1.04 0.85 -2.91
CA ASP A 118 0.06 1.81 -2.86
C ASP A 118 -0.23 2.97 -1.90
N ARG A 119 -1.44 3.54 -1.95
CA ARG A 119 -1.82 4.63 -1.05
C ARG A 119 -1.87 4.18 0.41
N ARG A 120 -2.36 2.97 0.68
CA ARG A 120 -2.31 2.39 2.03
C ARG A 120 -0.88 2.19 2.50
N ALA A 121 0.00 1.68 1.64
CA ALA A 121 1.41 1.49 1.97
C ALA A 121 2.09 2.83 2.30
N ILE A 122 1.87 3.89 1.49
CA ILE A 122 2.39 5.24 1.77
C ILE A 122 1.87 5.77 3.10
N GLN A 123 0.57 5.62 3.39
CA GLN A 123 0.01 6.05 4.66
C GLN A 123 0.65 5.32 5.86
N THR A 124 0.83 4.00 5.75
CA THR A 124 1.50 3.22 6.79
C THR A 124 2.97 3.63 6.97
N PHE A 125 3.66 3.94 5.88
CA PHE A 125 5.02 4.44 5.90
C PHE A 125 5.10 5.80 6.61
N GLU A 126 4.26 6.77 6.22
CA GLU A 126 4.21 8.10 6.84
C GLU A 126 3.85 8.03 8.33
N ASP A 127 2.99 7.09 8.73
CA ASP A 127 2.68 6.84 10.14
C ASP A 127 3.91 6.32 10.90
N ALA A 128 4.65 5.37 10.33
CA ALA A 128 5.84 4.80 10.95
C ALA A 128 6.92 5.86 11.12
N GLU A 129 7.13 6.70 10.11
CA GLU A 129 8.05 7.83 10.15
C GLU A 129 7.64 8.84 11.24
N ALA A 130 6.35 9.18 11.32
CA ALA A 130 5.85 10.10 12.35
C ALA A 130 6.06 9.55 13.77
N ILE A 131 5.82 8.24 13.99
CA ILE A 131 6.07 7.59 15.28
C ILE A 131 7.57 7.59 15.59
N LEU A 132 8.43 7.30 14.61
CA LEU A 132 9.87 7.30 14.81
C LEU A 132 10.38 8.69 15.21
N HIS A 133 9.88 9.75 14.57
CA HIS A 133 10.19 11.13 14.92
C HIS A 133 9.69 11.49 16.33
N ASP A 134 8.48 11.07 16.70
CA ASP A 134 7.97 11.27 18.06
C ASP A 134 8.83 10.51 19.09
N CYS A 135 9.31 9.29 18.78
CA CYS A 135 10.27 8.55 19.61
C CYS A 135 11.58 9.32 19.79
N GLU A 136 12.12 9.91 18.72
CA GLU A 136 13.32 10.74 18.75
C GLU A 136 13.14 11.96 19.67
N GLN A 137 12.00 12.64 19.59
CA GLN A 137 11.69 13.76 20.48
C GLN A 137 11.65 13.34 21.95
N ILE A 138 11.03 12.19 22.26
CA ILE A 138 10.99 11.65 23.62
C ILE A 138 12.41 11.33 24.11
N GLN A 139 13.23 10.66 23.29
CA GLN A 139 14.61 10.35 23.67
C GLN A 139 15.42 11.62 23.93
N ASN A 140 15.33 12.62 23.05
CA ASN A 140 16.03 13.90 23.24
C ASN A 140 15.59 14.59 24.54
N HIS A 141 14.31 14.50 24.88
CA HIS A 141 13.80 15.03 26.14
C HIS A 141 14.38 14.31 27.36
N LEU A 142 14.42 12.97 27.34
CA LEU A 142 14.95 12.17 28.44
C LEU A 142 16.46 12.42 28.64
N ILE A 143 17.24 12.49 27.55
CA ILE A 143 18.66 12.84 27.60
C ILE A 143 18.87 14.22 28.23
N ALA A 144 18.03 15.21 27.90
CA ALA A 144 18.11 16.54 28.49
C ALA A 144 17.78 16.52 30.00
N GLN A 145 16.78 15.74 30.42
CA GLN A 145 16.47 15.54 31.84
C GLN A 145 17.62 14.89 32.60
N ASP A 146 18.20 13.82 32.05
CA ASP A 146 19.33 13.12 32.64
C ASP A 146 20.55 14.02 32.81
N ALA A 147 20.83 14.90 31.85
CA ALA A 147 21.89 15.89 31.96
C ALA A 147 21.68 16.84 33.15
N HIS A 148 20.44 17.24 33.43
CA HIS A 148 20.11 18.05 34.61
C HIS A 148 20.19 17.27 35.92
N LEU A 149 19.73 16.02 35.95
CA LEU A 149 19.83 15.15 37.12
C LEU A 149 21.30 14.85 37.47
N ALA A 150 22.13 14.52 36.47
CA ALA A 150 23.56 14.27 36.63
C ALA A 150 24.32 15.52 37.10
N ALA A 151 23.87 16.73 36.79
CA ALA A 151 24.47 17.96 37.33
C ALA A 151 24.20 18.15 38.83
N CYS A 152 23.17 17.50 39.38
CA CYS A 152 22.77 17.60 40.78
C CYS A 152 23.23 16.42 41.64
N VAL A 153 23.74 15.34 41.04
CA VAL A 153 24.04 14.07 41.70
C VAL A 153 25.38 13.52 41.22
N VAL A 154 26.22 13.04 42.14
CA VAL A 154 27.45 12.31 41.79
C VAL A 154 27.06 10.86 41.46
N LEU A 155 27.05 10.52 40.18
CA LEU A 155 26.79 9.17 39.68
C LEU A 155 28.09 8.34 39.66
N ASP A 156 27.98 7.03 39.90
CA ASP A 156 29.10 6.11 39.81
C ASP A 156 29.47 5.80 38.33
N GLU A 157 30.70 5.38 38.04
CA GLU A 157 31.17 5.15 36.65
C GLU A 157 30.30 4.13 35.89
N LEU A 158 29.78 3.12 36.59
CA LEU A 158 28.88 2.11 36.02
C LEU A 158 27.51 2.68 35.66
N GLU A 159 26.97 3.57 36.49
CA GLU A 159 25.68 4.23 36.26
C GLU A 159 25.79 5.21 35.08
N GLN A 160 26.91 5.93 35.00
CA GLN A 160 27.21 6.84 33.89
C GLN A 160 27.39 6.10 32.56
N PHE A 161 28.02 4.91 32.58
CA PHE A 161 28.12 4.05 31.40
C PHE A 161 26.75 3.53 30.94
N GLN A 162 25.88 3.11 31.86
CA GLN A 162 24.52 2.64 31.54
C GLN A 162 23.66 3.77 30.92
N LEU A 163 23.73 4.98 31.48
CA LEU A 163 23.00 6.15 30.98
C LEU A 163 23.48 6.58 29.59
N THR A 164 24.80 6.63 29.37
CA THR A 164 25.38 7.00 28.07
C THR A 164 25.12 5.96 26.99
N ALA A 165 25.18 4.67 27.33
CA ALA A 165 24.79 3.58 26.42
C ALA A 165 23.29 3.65 26.05
N ALA A 166 22.42 4.04 26.99
CA ALA A 166 21.00 4.23 26.74
C ALA A 166 20.66 5.54 26.00
N ALA A 167 21.58 6.51 25.97
CA ALA A 167 21.44 7.81 25.31
C ALA A 167 21.84 7.80 23.81
N GLU A 168 22.21 6.65 23.25
CA GLU A 168 22.60 6.56 21.84
C GLU A 168 21.41 6.93 20.92
N ARG A 169 21.62 7.99 20.11
CA ARG A 169 20.57 8.55 19.23
C ARG A 169 20.08 7.53 18.21
N PHE A 170 18.81 7.64 17.83
CA PHE A 170 18.30 6.89 16.69
C PHE A 170 19.04 7.28 15.41
N THR A 171 19.57 6.28 14.71
CA THR A 171 19.99 6.45 13.32
C THR A 171 18.82 6.05 12.45
N THR A 172 18.42 6.93 11.52
CA THR A 172 17.41 6.59 10.52
C THR A 172 17.88 5.37 9.73
N PRO A 173 16.99 4.41 9.42
CA PRO A 173 17.36 3.26 8.61
C PRO A 173 17.96 3.75 7.27
N PRO A 174 18.97 3.07 6.74
CA PRO A 174 19.62 3.49 5.50
C PRO A 174 18.61 3.48 4.35
N THR A 175 18.49 4.62 3.66
CA THR A 175 17.71 4.73 2.43
C THR A 175 18.26 3.75 1.39
N MET A 176 17.42 2.84 0.90
CA MET A 176 17.80 1.90 -0.15
C MET A 176 18.24 2.67 -1.41
N ALA A 177 19.36 2.28 -2.00
CA ALA A 177 19.84 2.86 -3.24
C ALA A 177 18.88 2.59 -4.41
N ASP A 178 18.76 3.57 -5.32
CA ASP A 178 17.91 3.47 -6.50
C ASP A 178 18.37 2.35 -7.44
N GLU A 179 17.56 1.30 -7.55
CA GLU A 179 17.79 0.24 -8.52
C GLU A 179 17.45 0.71 -9.95
N HIS A 180 18.40 0.53 -10.86
CA HIS A 180 18.25 0.91 -12.26
C HIS A 180 17.24 0.02 -12.99
N ILE A 181 16.08 0.59 -13.34
CA ILE A 181 15.07 -0.10 -14.16
C ILE A 181 15.52 -0.11 -15.63
N SER A 182 15.61 -1.30 -16.23
CA SER A 182 15.97 -1.46 -17.64
C SER A 182 15.01 -0.71 -18.59
N ALA A 183 15.50 -0.26 -19.74
CA ALA A 183 14.69 0.48 -20.72
C ALA A 183 13.49 -0.35 -21.23
N ASN A 184 13.69 -1.65 -21.43
CA ASN A 184 12.65 -2.58 -21.88
C ASN A 184 11.53 -2.75 -20.84
N ALA A 185 11.89 -2.84 -19.55
CA ALA A 185 10.94 -2.88 -18.46
C ALA A 185 10.08 -1.61 -18.39
N ARG A 186 10.69 -0.43 -18.58
CA ARG A 186 9.97 0.85 -18.64
C ARG A 186 9.02 0.94 -19.84
N LEU A 187 9.41 0.39 -20.99
CA LEU A 187 8.52 0.33 -22.15
C LEU A 187 7.32 -0.59 -21.90
N ALA A 188 7.56 -1.81 -21.39
CA ALA A 188 6.50 -2.78 -21.07
C ALA A 188 5.50 -2.22 -20.05
N ALA A 189 6.00 -1.59 -18.98
CA ALA A 189 5.16 -0.94 -17.98
C ALA A 189 4.32 0.19 -18.57
N ARG A 190 4.87 1.02 -19.45
CA ARG A 190 4.14 2.11 -20.12
C ARG A 190 3.02 1.59 -21.03
N ILE A 191 3.30 0.57 -21.83
CA ILE A 191 2.28 -0.02 -22.72
C ILE A 191 1.16 -0.63 -21.85
N THR A 192 1.53 -1.41 -20.83
CA THR A 192 0.59 -2.02 -19.88
C THR A 192 -0.28 -0.96 -19.19
N ALA A 193 0.31 0.15 -18.75
CA ALA A 193 -0.43 1.24 -18.12
C ALA A 193 -1.42 1.93 -19.06
N ARG A 194 -1.09 2.06 -20.36
CA ARG A 194 -2.01 2.61 -21.38
C ARG A 194 -3.13 1.63 -21.72
N CYS A 195 -2.81 0.34 -21.86
CA CYS A 195 -3.80 -0.70 -22.06
C CYS A 195 -4.75 -0.81 -20.86
N GLY A 196 -4.29 -0.52 -19.65
CA GLY A 196 -5.12 -0.49 -18.45
C GLY A 196 -6.06 0.71 -18.31
N THR A 197 -6.34 1.47 -19.38
CA THR A 197 -7.26 2.61 -19.34
C THR A 197 -8.64 2.25 -19.85
N MET A 198 -9.69 2.93 -19.35
CA MET A 198 -11.05 2.71 -19.84
C MET A 198 -11.22 3.02 -21.34
N SER A 199 -10.46 4.00 -21.86
CA SER A 199 -10.49 4.31 -23.29
C SER A 199 -10.03 3.14 -24.15
N ALA A 200 -9.00 2.39 -23.74
CA ALA A 200 -8.53 1.21 -24.47
C ALA A 200 -9.62 0.14 -24.59
N PHE A 201 -10.36 -0.12 -23.50
CA PHE A 201 -11.52 -1.02 -23.52
C PHE A 201 -12.59 -0.55 -24.50
N TYR A 202 -13.00 0.72 -24.43
CA TYR A 202 -14.04 1.26 -25.31
C TYR A 202 -13.60 1.27 -26.78
N ILE A 203 -12.33 1.55 -27.07
CA ILE A 203 -11.77 1.49 -28.43
C ILE A 203 -11.84 0.06 -28.97
N ALA A 204 -11.41 -0.93 -28.19
CA ALA A 204 -11.44 -2.34 -28.60
C ALA A 204 -12.89 -2.82 -28.83
N ALA A 205 -13.80 -2.49 -27.91
CA ALA A 205 -15.22 -2.83 -28.04
C ALA A 205 -15.87 -2.14 -29.24
N ALA A 206 -15.62 -0.84 -29.44
CA ALA A 206 -16.13 -0.09 -30.58
C ALA A 206 -15.59 -0.64 -31.89
N PHE A 207 -14.30 -0.95 -31.97
CA PHE A 207 -13.68 -1.56 -33.15
C PHE A 207 -14.37 -2.88 -33.52
N GLN A 208 -14.58 -3.78 -32.55
CA GLN A 208 -15.27 -5.05 -32.78
C GLN A 208 -16.71 -4.84 -33.23
N MET A 209 -17.48 -3.97 -32.54
CA MET A 209 -18.86 -3.67 -32.89
C MET A 209 -18.99 -3.07 -34.30
N VAL A 210 -18.15 -2.09 -34.62
CA VAL A 210 -18.12 -1.44 -35.95
C VAL A 210 -17.80 -2.47 -37.02
N TRP A 211 -16.79 -3.33 -36.81
CA TRP A 211 -16.45 -4.38 -37.76
C TRP A 211 -17.60 -5.36 -38.01
N ILE A 212 -18.28 -5.81 -36.94
CA ILE A 212 -19.43 -6.71 -37.03
C ILE A 212 -20.55 -6.05 -37.86
N VAL A 213 -20.86 -4.77 -37.59
CA VAL A 213 -21.90 -4.03 -38.32
C VAL A 213 -21.54 -3.85 -39.80
N LEU A 214 -20.29 -3.49 -40.13
CA LEU A 214 -19.85 -3.35 -41.52
C LEU A 214 -19.83 -4.70 -42.26
N ALA A 215 -19.48 -5.78 -41.56
CA ALA A 215 -19.50 -7.14 -42.12
C ALA A 215 -20.95 -7.55 -42.43
N GLN A 216 -21.88 -7.27 -41.53
CA GLN A 216 -23.28 -7.66 -41.69
C GLN A 216 -24.03 -6.82 -42.74
N THR A 217 -23.64 -5.56 -42.91
CA THR A 217 -24.18 -4.67 -43.96
C THR A 217 -23.56 -4.94 -45.35
N GLY A 218 -22.59 -5.85 -45.44
CA GLY A 218 -21.95 -6.22 -46.71
C GLY A 218 -21.06 -5.12 -47.31
N VAL A 219 -20.70 -4.11 -46.52
CA VAL A 219 -19.85 -2.99 -46.96
C VAL A 219 -18.39 -3.43 -47.07
N LEU A 220 -17.94 -4.35 -46.20
CA LEU A 220 -16.64 -5.02 -46.32
C LEU A 220 -16.63 -5.98 -47.51
N ARG A 221 -16.44 -5.44 -48.72
CA ARG A 221 -16.28 -6.23 -49.96
C ARG A 221 -14.88 -6.79 -50.16
N PHE A 222 -13.90 -6.32 -49.39
CA PHE A 222 -12.50 -6.72 -49.54
C PHE A 222 -12.19 -8.10 -48.92
N ASP A 223 -12.97 -8.53 -47.92
CA ASP A 223 -12.73 -9.78 -47.19
C ASP A 223 -13.86 -10.78 -47.40
N LYS A 224 -13.51 -11.97 -47.92
CA LYS A 224 -14.45 -13.08 -48.16
C LYS A 224 -14.96 -13.72 -46.87
N TYR A 225 -14.22 -13.61 -45.76
CA TYR A 225 -14.55 -14.23 -44.47
C TYR A 225 -14.35 -13.24 -43.30
N PRO A 226 -15.15 -12.16 -43.22
CA PRO A 226 -14.90 -11.04 -42.31
C PRO A 226 -14.90 -11.43 -40.83
N PHE A 227 -15.66 -12.47 -40.44
CA PHE A 227 -15.69 -12.97 -39.06
C PHE A 227 -14.46 -13.81 -38.71
N ALA A 228 -14.01 -14.66 -39.64
CA ALA A 228 -12.82 -15.49 -39.42
C ALA A 228 -11.55 -14.63 -39.34
N PHE A 229 -11.49 -13.58 -40.17
CA PHE A 229 -10.39 -12.62 -40.12
C PHE A 229 -10.40 -11.77 -38.84
N LEU A 230 -11.57 -11.31 -38.39
CA LEU A 230 -11.68 -10.65 -37.09
C LEU A 230 -11.22 -11.56 -35.95
N LEU A 231 -11.65 -12.82 -35.96
CA LEU A 231 -11.23 -13.80 -34.97
C LEU A 231 -9.71 -13.97 -34.96
N PHE A 232 -9.09 -14.11 -36.13
CA PHE A 232 -7.64 -14.19 -36.28
C PHE A 232 -6.94 -12.95 -35.71
N LEU A 233 -7.39 -11.76 -36.08
CA LEU A 233 -6.79 -10.50 -35.62
C LEU A 233 -6.93 -10.31 -34.10
N SER A 234 -8.10 -10.64 -33.54
CA SER A 234 -8.36 -10.60 -32.10
C SER A 234 -7.46 -11.57 -31.33
N SER A 235 -7.33 -12.81 -31.81
CA SER A 235 -6.47 -13.82 -31.18
C SER A 235 -4.99 -13.42 -31.22
N LEU A 236 -4.52 -12.85 -32.34
CA LEU A 236 -3.17 -12.32 -32.47
C LEU A 236 -2.91 -11.17 -31.48
N ALA A 237 -3.85 -10.21 -31.41
CA ALA A 237 -3.76 -9.08 -30.49
C ALA A 237 -3.72 -9.55 -29.04
N GLN A 238 -4.54 -10.53 -28.69
CA GLN A 238 -4.60 -11.12 -27.36
C GLN A 238 -3.30 -11.80 -26.95
N LEU A 239 -2.70 -12.59 -27.84
CA LEU A 239 -1.42 -13.24 -27.60
C LEU A 239 -0.33 -12.20 -27.29
N LEU A 240 -0.26 -11.14 -28.10
CA LEU A 240 0.70 -10.05 -27.91
C LEU A 240 0.46 -9.29 -26.61
N LEU A 241 -0.81 -8.95 -26.32
CA LEU A 241 -1.21 -8.28 -25.09
C LEU A 241 -0.85 -9.12 -23.86
N MET A 242 -1.05 -10.43 -23.91
CA MET A 242 -0.71 -11.33 -22.80
C MET A 242 0.78 -11.26 -22.45
N PHE A 243 1.68 -11.33 -23.44
CA PHE A 243 3.12 -11.21 -23.20
C PHE A 243 3.50 -9.86 -22.61
N VAL A 244 3.00 -8.77 -23.22
CA VAL A 244 3.31 -7.40 -22.78
C VAL A 244 2.79 -7.16 -21.36
N ILE A 245 1.58 -7.61 -21.05
CA ILE A 245 0.98 -7.48 -19.73
C ILE A 245 1.77 -8.29 -18.71
N MET A 246 2.12 -9.54 -19.00
CA MET A 246 2.90 -10.38 -18.07
C MET A 246 4.23 -9.70 -17.71
N LEU A 247 4.97 -9.21 -18.70
CA LEU A 247 6.22 -8.46 -18.49
C LEU A 247 5.98 -7.16 -17.71
N GLY A 248 4.94 -6.40 -18.06
CA GLY A 248 4.59 -5.14 -17.39
C GLY A 248 4.21 -5.34 -15.93
N GLN A 249 3.41 -6.38 -15.62
CA GLN A 249 2.99 -6.71 -14.27
C GLN A 249 4.16 -7.20 -13.41
N GLN A 250 5.12 -7.96 -13.96
CA GLN A 250 6.33 -8.33 -13.23
C GLN A 250 7.15 -7.11 -12.79
N VAL A 251 7.26 -6.09 -13.64
CA VAL A 251 7.97 -4.84 -13.31
C VAL A 251 7.22 -4.05 -12.23
N LEU A 252 5.90 -3.95 -12.36
CA LEU A 252 5.05 -3.29 -11.35
C LEU A 252 5.08 -4.03 -10.01
N GLY A 253 5.10 -5.37 -10.03
CA GLY A 253 5.21 -6.22 -8.85
C GLY A 253 6.49 -5.97 -8.07
N ARG A 254 7.66 -5.94 -8.73
CA ARG A 254 8.93 -5.63 -8.06
C ARG A 254 8.93 -4.25 -7.39
N ALA A 255 8.27 -3.26 -7.98
CA ALA A 255 8.13 -1.95 -7.35
C ALA A 255 7.20 -1.99 -6.13
N ALA A 256 6.17 -2.83 -6.12
CA ALA A 256 5.34 -3.08 -4.94
C ALA A 256 6.12 -3.81 -3.83
N ASP A 257 6.88 -4.85 -4.18
CA ASP A 257 7.67 -5.64 -3.22
C ASP A 257 8.72 -4.77 -2.52
N ARG A 258 9.45 -3.91 -3.25
CA ARG A 258 10.40 -2.97 -2.66
C ARG A 258 9.76 -2.01 -1.67
N ARG A 259 8.54 -1.54 -1.96
CA ARG A 259 7.79 -0.67 -1.03
C ARG A 259 7.34 -1.40 0.22
N ALA A 260 6.93 -2.66 0.08
CA ALA A 260 6.63 -3.52 1.22
C ALA A 260 7.86 -3.72 2.10
N GLU A 261 9.04 -3.92 1.49
CA GLU A 261 10.30 -4.04 2.22
C GLU A 261 10.69 -2.75 2.95
N MET A 262 10.54 -1.58 2.33
CA MET A 262 10.77 -0.29 3.02
C MET A 262 9.85 -0.14 4.23
N THR A 263 8.54 -0.35 4.04
CA THR A 263 7.55 -0.28 5.13
C THR A 263 7.88 -1.23 6.28
N PHE A 264 8.38 -2.43 5.96
CA PHE A 264 8.82 -3.41 6.96
C PHE A 264 10.03 -2.92 7.76
N ARG A 265 11.05 -2.35 7.09
CA ARG A 265 12.25 -1.83 7.75
C ARG A 265 11.96 -0.63 8.66
N ASP A 266 11.03 0.24 8.29
CA ASP A 266 10.64 1.36 9.15
C ASP A 266 9.86 0.88 10.37
N ALA A 267 8.97 -0.09 10.20
CA ALA A 267 8.29 -0.72 11.33
C ALA A 267 9.28 -1.38 12.29
N GLU A 268 10.33 -2.02 11.77
CA GLU A 268 11.42 -2.57 12.58
C GLU A 268 12.21 -1.46 13.30
N ALA A 269 12.48 -0.33 12.63
CA ALA A 269 13.14 0.81 13.25
C ALA A 269 12.33 1.40 14.40
N VAL A 270 11.01 1.55 14.22
CA VAL A 270 10.08 1.97 15.28
C VAL A 270 10.11 1.00 16.47
N LEU A 271 10.09 -0.31 16.22
CA LEU A 271 10.14 -1.31 17.29
C LEU A 271 11.42 -1.20 18.10
N ARG A 272 12.57 -1.16 17.43
CA ARG A 272 13.88 -0.98 18.08
C ARG A 272 13.95 0.35 18.84
N ALA A 273 13.33 1.40 18.33
CA ALA A 273 13.28 2.69 19.01
C ALA A 273 12.49 2.61 20.32
N CYS A 274 11.33 1.94 20.30
CA CYS A 274 10.53 1.68 21.49
C CYS A 274 11.29 0.83 22.53
N GLU A 275 12.00 -0.20 22.12
CA GLU A 275 12.83 -1.04 23.01
C GLU A 275 13.91 -0.21 23.72
N ARG A 276 14.60 0.68 22.99
CA ARG A 276 15.62 1.58 23.55
C ARG A 276 15.01 2.58 24.53
N LEU A 277 13.89 3.21 24.18
CA LEU A 277 13.17 4.11 25.09
C LEU A 277 12.78 3.41 26.39
N GLN A 278 12.30 2.16 26.31
CA GLN A 278 11.95 1.39 27.49
C GLN A 278 13.18 1.06 28.34
N ALA A 279 14.31 0.71 27.73
CA ALA A 279 15.56 0.47 28.45
C ALA A 279 16.05 1.74 29.17
N HIS A 280 16.01 2.88 28.48
CA HIS A 280 16.40 4.18 29.03
C HIS A 280 15.51 4.60 30.21
N LEU A 281 14.19 4.49 30.09
CA LEU A 281 13.25 4.78 31.18
C LEU A 281 13.50 3.89 32.41
N ARG A 282 13.81 2.60 32.22
CA ARG A 282 14.15 1.71 33.34
C ARG A 282 15.45 2.11 34.03
N ALA A 283 16.46 2.55 33.28
CA ALA A 283 17.71 3.04 33.84
C ALA A 283 17.48 4.32 34.67
N GLN A 284 16.66 5.24 34.16
CA GLN A 284 16.28 6.47 34.87
C GLN A 284 15.51 6.17 36.16
N ASP A 285 14.55 5.25 36.13
CA ASP A 285 13.80 4.81 37.33
C ASP A 285 14.72 4.26 38.43
N LEU A 286 15.77 3.53 38.06
CA LEU A 286 16.76 3.02 39.02
C LEU A 286 17.59 4.15 39.62
N ALA A 287 18.08 5.08 38.79
CA ALA A 287 18.86 6.23 39.26
C ALA A 287 18.04 7.13 40.21
N ILE A 288 16.77 7.40 39.91
CA ILE A 288 15.88 8.18 40.77
C ILE A 288 15.68 7.50 42.14
N ARG A 289 15.51 6.17 42.17
CA ARG A 289 15.39 5.43 43.44
C ARG A 289 16.63 5.58 44.31
N HIS A 290 17.83 5.47 43.71
CA HIS A 290 19.09 5.69 44.42
C HIS A 290 19.16 7.10 45.04
N VAL A 291 18.75 8.13 44.29
CA VAL A 291 18.71 9.51 44.81
C VAL A 291 17.75 9.64 45.99
N VAL A 292 16.56 9.06 45.90
CA VAL A 292 15.56 9.10 47.00
C VAL A 292 16.05 8.38 48.25
N ASP A 293 16.67 7.21 48.10
CA ASP A 293 17.27 6.45 49.21
C ASP A 293 18.43 7.24 49.85
N HIS A 294 19.22 7.94 49.05
CA HIS A 294 20.29 8.79 49.56
C HIS A 294 19.75 10.01 50.35
N MET A 295 18.69 10.65 49.86
CA MET A 295 18.04 11.75 50.57
C MET A 295 17.40 11.32 51.90
N THR A 296 16.74 10.15 51.92
CA THR A 296 16.10 9.62 53.14
C THR A 296 17.12 9.21 54.20
N THR A 297 18.24 8.60 53.79
CA THR A 297 19.35 8.27 54.71
C THR A 297 20.03 9.52 55.28
N CYS A 298 20.28 10.54 54.46
CA CYS A 298 20.89 11.80 54.92
C CYS A 298 19.97 12.57 55.89
N GLY A 299 18.67 12.68 55.59
CA GLY A 299 17.70 13.33 56.49
C GLY A 299 17.49 12.59 57.82
N SER A 300 17.69 11.27 57.84
CA SER A 300 17.64 10.49 59.09
C SER A 300 18.87 10.67 59.99
N ALA A 301 20.01 11.09 59.42
CA ALA A 301 21.23 11.39 60.17
C ALA A 301 21.22 12.80 60.80
N GLU A 302 20.48 13.74 60.22
CA GLU A 302 20.34 15.12 60.72
C GLU A 302 19.31 15.28 61.87
N HIS A 303 18.56 14.22 62.17
CA HIS A 303 17.59 14.15 63.28
C HIS A 303 18.03 13.27 64.47
N ARG A 304 19.29 12.83 64.50
CA ARG A 304 19.95 12.23 65.69
C ARG A 304 20.97 13.20 66.27
#